data_AF-A0A2V5T9X1-F1
#
_entry.id   AF-A0A2V5T9X1-F1
#
_cell.length_a   1.000
_cell.length_b   1.000
_cell.length_c   1.000
_cell.angle_alpha   90.00
_cell.angle_beta   90.00
_cell.angle_gamma   90.00
#
_symmetry.space_group_name_H-M   'P 1'
#
loop_
_entity.id
_entity.type
_entity.pdbx_description
1 polymer ?
#
loop_
_entity_poly.entity_id
_entity_poly.type
_entity_poly.pdbx_seq_one_letter_code
_entity_poly.pdbx_strand_id
1 'polypeptide(L)'
;MIAHKHILGTFDEALGSLRNNVLMMAGLAERSLERAMRGLTERDDDICANAIADDEEIDQLEMQIDKDGVDILLRFQPVASDLRRVVS
;
A
#
# COMPACT_ATOMS: atom_id res chain seq x y z
N MET A 1 0.74 3.47 20.23
CA MET A 1 1.64 4.64 20.34
C MET A 1 0.85 5.86 19.90
N ILE A 2 0.83 6.92 20.70
CA ILE A 2 0.05 8.13 20.41
C ILE A 2 0.79 8.93 19.33
N ALA A 3 0.26 8.95 18.11
CA ALA A 3 0.78 9.75 17.01
C ALA A 3 0.68 11.23 17.40
N HIS A 4 1.81 11.85 17.72
CA HIS A 4 1.87 13.28 17.94
C HIS A 4 1.72 13.97 16.59
N LYS A 5 0.72 14.84 16.47
CA LYS A 5 0.48 15.64 15.27
C LYS A 5 1.73 16.47 14.99
N HIS A 6 2.26 16.33 13.78
CA HIS A 6 3.48 17.01 13.37
C HIS A 6 3.20 18.52 13.21
N ILE A 7 4.23 19.35 13.41
CA ILE A 7 4.07 20.81 13.25
C ILE A 7 3.85 21.15 11.77
N LEU A 8 4.37 20.33 10.85
CA LEU A 8 4.06 20.40 9.43
C LEU A 8 2.82 19.56 9.09
N GLY A 9 1.67 20.22 8.95
CA GLY A 9 0.44 19.59 8.47
C GLY A 9 0.61 18.90 7.11
N THR A 10 1.43 19.47 6.22
CA THR A 10 1.71 18.90 4.90
C THR A 10 2.45 17.55 4.95
N PHE A 11 3.25 17.31 6.00
CA PHE A 11 3.93 16.03 6.19
C PHE A 11 2.95 14.95 6.67
N ASP A 12 2.08 15.29 7.63
CA ASP A 12 1.03 14.39 8.10
C ASP A 12 0.01 14.07 7.00
N GLU A 13 -0.31 15.03 6.13
CA GLU A 13 -1.15 14.82 4.95
C GLU A 13 -0.49 13.84 3.96
N ALA A 14 0.80 14.03 3.67
CA ALA A 14 1.55 13.14 2.77
C ALA A 14 1.63 11.71 3.33
N LEU A 15 1.94 11.56 4.63
CA LEU A 15 1.89 10.26 5.31
C LEU A 15 0.48 9.66 5.34
N GLY A 16 -0.55 10.49 5.48
CA GLY A 16 -1.94 10.08 5.41
C GLY A 16 -2.28 9.49 4.05
N SER A 17 -1.85 10.15 2.97
CA SER A 17 -2.03 9.68 1.59
C SER A 17 -1.29 8.37 1.36
N LEU A 18 -0.01 8.29 1.73
CA LEU A 18 0.81 7.07 1.61
C LEU A 18 0.13 5.89 2.31
N ARG A 19 -0.33 6.08 3.56
CA ARG A 19 -1.05 5.05 4.31
C ARG A 19 -2.35 4.62 3.63
N ASN A 20 -3.10 5.55 3.04
CA ASN A 20 -4.34 5.21 2.33
C ASN A 20 -4.06 4.37 1.08
N ASN A 21 -2.97 4.67 0.35
CA ASN A 21 -2.54 3.87 -0.80
C ASN A 21 -2.16 2.44 -0.36
N VAL A 22 -1.42 2.29 0.74
CA VAL A 22 -1.09 0.98 1.33
C VAL A 22 -2.35 0.20 1.72
N LEU A 23 -3.33 0.86 2.34
CA LEU A 23 -4.61 0.21 2.70
C LEU A 23 -5.42 -0.20 1.47
N MET A 24 -5.37 0.58 0.39
CA MET A 24 -5.99 0.22 -0.89
C MET A 24 -5.32 -1.01 -1.50
N MET A 25 -3.99 -1.05 -1.52
CA MET A 25 -3.21 -2.20 -1.98
C MET A 25 -3.51 -3.46 -1.13
N ALA A 26 -3.62 -3.32 0.18
CA ALA A 26 -4.01 -4.43 1.06
C ALA A 26 -5.40 -4.99 0.71
N GLY A 27 -6.38 -4.11 0.42
CA GLY A 27 -7.71 -4.52 -0.02
C GLY A 27 -7.73 -5.17 -1.41
N LEU A 28 -6.75 -4.89 -2.27
CA LEU A 28 -6.55 -5.62 -3.54
C LEU A 28 -5.96 -7.01 -3.30
N ALA A 29 -4.91 -7.08 -2.49
CA ALA A 29 -4.26 -8.33 -2.12
C ALA A 29 -5.23 -9.30 -1.43
N GLU A 30 -6.08 -8.82 -0.52
CA GLU A 30 -7.12 -9.64 0.12
C GLU A 30 -8.11 -10.22 -0.90
N ARG A 31 -8.55 -9.43 -1.88
CA ARG A 31 -9.46 -9.91 -2.93
C ARG A 31 -8.80 -10.91 -3.86
N SER A 32 -7.54 -10.66 -4.26
CA SER A 32 -6.77 -11.60 -5.10
C SER A 32 -6.58 -12.93 -4.37
N LEU A 33 -6.26 -12.89 -3.06
CA LEU A 33 -6.17 -14.09 -2.22
C LEU A 33 -7.50 -14.84 -2.14
N GLU A 34 -8.61 -14.14 -1.92
CA GLU A 34 -9.95 -14.75 -1.89
C GLU A 34 -10.26 -15.46 -3.21
N ARG A 35 -10.00 -14.79 -4.35
CA ARG A 35 -10.19 -15.37 -5.69
C ARG A 35 -9.31 -16.59 -5.90
N ALA A 36 -8.02 -16.51 -5.58
CA ALA A 36 -7.11 -17.64 -5.72
C ALA A 36 -7.58 -18.87 -4.90
N MET A 37 -8.00 -18.64 -3.65
CA MET A 37 -8.53 -19.69 -2.77
C MET A 37 -9.82 -20.31 -3.31
N ARG A 38 -10.74 -19.47 -3.82
CA ARG A 38 -12.01 -19.93 -4.42
C ARG A 38 -11.78 -20.67 -5.73
N GLY A 39 -11.01 -20.12 -6.65
CA GLY A 39 -10.67 -20.76 -7.92
C GLY A 39 -10.03 -22.13 -7.73
N LEU A 40 -9.10 -22.25 -6.76
CA LEU A 40 -8.50 -23.53 -6.41
C LEU A 40 -9.52 -24.54 -5.84
N THR A 41 -10.39 -24.09 -4.92
CA THR A 41 -11.37 -24.96 -4.24
C THR A 41 -12.48 -25.41 -5.18
N GLU A 42 -12.97 -24.51 -6.01
CA GLU A 42 -14.05 -24.73 -6.97
C GLU A 42 -13.53 -25.38 -8.28
N ARG A 43 -12.21 -25.43 -8.47
CA ARG A 43 -11.53 -25.85 -9.72
C ARG A 43 -12.02 -25.02 -10.92
N ASP A 44 -12.11 -23.73 -10.71
CA ASP A 44 -12.56 -22.74 -11.68
C ASP A 44 -11.34 -21.96 -12.21
N ASP A 45 -10.97 -22.25 -13.46
CA ASP A 45 -9.82 -21.63 -14.13
C ASP A 45 -10.06 -20.14 -14.42
N ASP A 46 -11.30 -19.71 -14.62
CA ASP A 46 -11.64 -18.31 -14.89
C ASP A 46 -11.43 -17.46 -13.63
N ILE A 47 -11.81 -17.96 -12.45
CA ILE A 47 -11.53 -17.28 -11.18
C ILE A 47 -10.02 -17.20 -10.93
N CYS A 48 -9.27 -18.25 -11.25
CA CYS A 48 -7.81 -18.25 -11.15
C CYS A 48 -7.17 -17.22 -12.10
N ALA A 49 -7.65 -17.13 -13.34
CA ALA A 49 -7.18 -16.15 -14.31
C ALA A 49 -7.43 -14.71 -13.84
N ASN A 50 -8.57 -14.46 -13.19
CA ASN A 50 -8.85 -13.15 -12.60
C ASN A 50 -7.89 -12.80 -11.45
N ALA A 51 -7.52 -13.76 -10.60
CA ALA A 51 -6.55 -13.53 -9.53
C ALA A 51 -5.16 -13.18 -10.09
N ILE A 52 -4.76 -13.80 -11.21
CA ILE A 52 -3.53 -13.47 -11.92
C ILE A 52 -3.60 -12.06 -12.53
N ALA A 53 -4.75 -11.69 -13.10
CA ALA A 53 -4.93 -10.36 -13.69
C ALA A 53 -4.94 -9.24 -12.63
N ASP A 54 -5.45 -9.50 -11.43
CA ASP A 54 -5.44 -8.53 -10.32
C ASP A 54 -4.02 -8.16 -9.85
N ASP A 55 -3.02 -9.03 -10.09
CA ASP A 55 -1.62 -8.84 -9.69
C ASP A 55 -1.03 -7.56 -10.30
N GLU A 56 -1.36 -7.26 -11.56
CA GLU A 56 -0.87 -6.06 -12.25
C GLU A 56 -1.31 -4.76 -11.55
N GLU A 57 -2.52 -4.72 -10.99
CA GLU A 57 -3.02 -3.55 -10.24
C GLU A 57 -2.28 -3.40 -8.90
N ILE A 58 -1.93 -4.52 -8.26
CA ILE A 58 -1.16 -4.53 -7.01
C ILE A 58 0.26 -4.02 -7.26
N ASP A 59 0.93 -4.53 -8.29
CA ASP A 59 2.29 -4.10 -8.68
C ASP A 59 2.34 -2.60 -8.99
N GLN A 60 1.35 -2.08 -9.71
CA GLN A 60 1.28 -0.65 -10.01
C GLN A 60 1.15 0.20 -8.74
N LEU A 61 0.36 -0.26 -7.76
CA LEU A 61 0.23 0.43 -6.48
C LEU A 61 1.48 0.32 -5.62
N GLU A 62 2.15 -0.83 -5.60
CA GLU A 62 3.44 -0.99 -4.93
C GLU A 62 4.46 0.03 -5.46
N MET A 63 4.63 0.09 -6.78
CA MET A 63 5.54 1.05 -7.41
C MET A 63 5.19 2.50 -7.07
N GLN A 64 3.90 2.83 -6.99
CA GLN A 64 3.45 4.18 -6.64
C GLN A 64 3.71 4.49 -5.16
N ILE A 65 3.46 3.54 -4.26
CA ILE A 65 3.71 3.67 -2.82
C ILE A 65 5.20 3.89 -2.56
N ASP A 66 6.06 3.11 -3.20
CA ASP A 66 7.52 3.25 -3.07
C ASP A 66 7.99 4.63 -3.53
N LYS A 67 7.47 5.10 -4.66
CA LYS A 67 7.76 6.43 -5.17
C LYS A 67 7.29 7.53 -4.21
N ASP A 68 6.06 7.43 -3.71
CA ASP A 68 5.51 8.38 -2.75
C ASP A 68 6.34 8.42 -1.46
N GLY A 69 6.79 7.25 -0.99
CA GLY A 69 7.69 7.11 0.15
C GLY A 69 9.01 7.84 -0.06
N VAL A 70 9.67 7.59 -1.20
CA VAL A 70 10.93 8.29 -1.56
C VAL A 70 10.72 9.80 -1.65
N ASP A 71 9.64 10.26 -2.28
CA ASP A 71 9.32 11.69 -2.40
C ASP A 71 9.13 12.34 -1.02
N ILE A 72 8.49 11.64 -0.07
CA ILE A 72 8.36 12.09 1.31
C ILE A 72 9.74 12.20 1.99
N LEU A 73 10.60 11.19 1.82
CA LEU A 73 11.96 11.19 2.39
C LEU A 73 12.78 12.37 1.87
N LEU A 74 12.77 12.60 0.56
CA LEU A 74 13.53 13.69 -0.08
C LEU A 74 13.01 15.07 0.30
N ARG A 75 11.69 15.24 0.36
CA ARG A 75 11.05 16.54 0.60
C ARG A 75 11.14 16.98 2.05
N PHE A 76 10.94 16.06 3.00
CA PHE A 76 10.79 16.41 4.42
C PHE A 76 12.00 16.03 5.28
N GLN A 77 12.93 15.21 4.76
CA GLN A 77 14.11 14.72 5.47
C GLN A 77 13.80 14.28 6.91
N PRO A 78 12.79 13.41 7.11
CA PRO A 78 12.32 13.05 8.44
C PRO A 78 13.39 12.27 9.20
N VAL A 79 13.40 12.41 10.53
CA VAL A 79 14.38 11.75 11.40
C VAL A 79 13.69 10.87 12.44
N ALA A 80 14.43 9.92 13.00
CA ALA A 80 13.99 9.06 14.10
C ALA A 80 12.61 8.41 13.89
N SER A 81 11.58 8.85 14.62
CA SER A 81 10.23 8.30 14.53
C SER A 81 9.56 8.59 13.19
N ASP A 82 9.79 9.77 12.61
CA ASP A 82 9.14 10.15 11.35
C ASP A 82 9.76 9.41 10.18
N LEU A 83 11.07 9.16 10.23
CA LEU A 83 11.73 8.28 9.25
C LEU A 83 11.10 6.89 9.30
N ARG A 84 10.96 6.32 10.50
CA ARG A 84 10.36 5.00 10.70
C ARG A 84 8.93 4.91 10.16
N ARG A 85 8.15 5.99 10.27
CA ARG A 85 6.76 6.04 9.75
C ARG A 85 6.67 5.97 8.22
N VAL A 86 7.76 6.24 7.49
CA VAL A 86 7.79 6.18 6.03
C VAL A 86 8.28 4.81 5.53
N VAL A 87 9.21 4.18 6.26
CA VAL A 87 9.87 2.92 5.84
C VAL A 87 9.26 1.66 6.45
N SER A 88 8.26 1.77 7.31
CA SER A 88 7.60 0.65 8.03
C SER A 88 6.11 0.65 7.76
#